data_AF-R9J298-F1
#
_entry.id   AF-R9J298-F1
#
_cell.length_a   1.000
_cell.length_b   1.000
_cell.length_c   1.000
_cell.angle_alpha   90.00
_cell.angle_beta   90.00
_cell.angle_gamma   90.00
#
_symmetry.space_group_name_H-M   'P 1'
#
loop_
_entity.id
_entity.type
_entity.pdbx_description
1 polymer ?
#
loop_
_entity_poly.entity_id
_entity_poly.type
_entity_poly.pdbx_seq_one_letter_code
_entity_poly.pdbx_strand_id
1 'polypeptide(L)'
;MDNIKEIQNEFFEALKSIQDTSVYQALEEYNDNESLEDLLYNVTYETITSICEIIDGYTNDKLKLDLIDSNSNVSLKEGIQMHDRCADYLKWETKK
;
A
#
# COMPACT_ATOMS: atom_id res chain seq x y z
N MET A 1 -25.79 -3.54 -12.19
CA MET A 1 -24.37 -3.16 -12.06
C MET A 1 -24.37 -1.76 -11.54
N ASP A 2 -23.94 -1.58 -10.29
CA ASP A 2 -23.89 -0.25 -9.69
C ASP A 2 -22.97 0.66 -10.52
N ASN A 3 -23.38 1.91 -10.70
CA ASN A 3 -22.71 2.87 -11.56
C ASN A 3 -21.47 3.41 -10.83
N ILE A 4 -20.37 2.65 -10.88
CA ILE A 4 -19.09 3.02 -10.30
C ILE A 4 -18.57 4.31 -10.94
N LYS A 5 -18.10 5.25 -10.11
CA LYS A 5 -17.52 6.51 -10.60
C LYS A 5 -16.12 6.23 -11.17
N GLU A 6 -15.71 7.01 -12.16
CA GLU A 6 -14.37 6.92 -12.76
C GLU A 6 -13.26 6.94 -11.71
N ILE A 7 -13.33 7.83 -10.72
CA ILE A 7 -12.33 7.92 -9.65
C ILE A 7 -12.27 6.66 -8.76
N GLN A 8 -13.40 5.96 -8.60
CA GLN A 8 -13.45 4.71 -7.84
C GLN A 8 -12.78 3.59 -8.64
N ASN A 9 -13.01 3.53 -9.95
CA ASN A 9 -12.30 2.61 -10.84
C ASN A 9 -10.79 2.85 -10.82
N GLU A 10 -10.35 4.11 -10.94
CA GLU A 10 -8.92 4.46 -10.91
C GLU A 10 -8.27 4.02 -9.59
N PHE A 11 -8.98 4.15 -8.46
CA PHE A 11 -8.51 3.64 -7.18
C PHE A 11 -8.35 2.12 -7.18
N PHE A 12 -9.35 1.36 -7.65
CA PHE A 12 -9.28 -0.10 -7.66
C PHE A 12 -8.26 -0.65 -8.67
N GLU A 13 -8.08 -0.01 -9.82
CA GLU A 13 -7.01 -0.36 -10.76
C GLU A 13 -5.63 -0.10 -10.14
N ALA A 14 -5.49 0.98 -9.37
CA ALA A 14 -4.24 1.24 -8.65
C ALA A 14 -3.97 0.19 -7.56
N LEU A 15 -4.99 -0.25 -6.81
CA LEU A 15 -4.86 -1.36 -5.85
C LEU A 15 -4.44 -2.66 -6.52
N LYS A 16 -5.04 -2.98 -7.66
CA LYS A 16 -4.66 -4.16 -8.45
C LYS A 16 -3.20 -4.07 -8.90
N SER A 17 -2.78 -2.91 -9.42
CA SER A 17 -1.38 -2.69 -9.82
C SER A 17 -0.42 -2.87 -8.66
N ILE A 18 -0.75 -2.36 -7.46
CA ILE A 18 0.07 -2.55 -6.25
C ILE A 18 0.20 -4.03 -5.92
N GLN A 19 -0.91 -4.77 -5.92
CA GLN A 19 -0.88 -6.19 -5.60
C GLN A 19 0.00 -6.96 -6.60
N ASP A 20 -0.18 -6.73 -7.90
CA ASP A 20 0.60 -7.38 -8.95
C ASP A 20 2.10 -7.08 -8.77
N THR A 21 2.47 -5.81 -8.59
CA THR A 21 3.85 -5.39 -8.37
C THR A 21 4.45 -6.02 -7.12
N SER A 22 3.74 -5.97 -5.99
CA SER A 22 4.22 -6.52 -4.72
C SER A 22 4.46 -8.03 -4.81
N VAL A 23 3.53 -8.77 -5.43
CA VAL A 23 3.65 -10.22 -5.61
C VAL A 23 4.81 -10.56 -6.55
N TYR A 24 4.96 -9.86 -7.67
CA TYR A 24 6.06 -10.12 -8.60
C TYR A 24 7.42 -9.81 -8.00
N GLN A 25 7.55 -8.70 -7.27
CA GLN A 25 8.77 -8.39 -6.52
C GLN A 25 9.09 -9.47 -5.50
N ALA A 26 8.10 -9.89 -4.70
CA ALA A 26 8.29 -10.96 -3.72
C ALA A 26 8.73 -12.28 -4.39
N LEU A 27 8.16 -12.65 -5.53
CA LEU A 27 8.55 -13.84 -6.28
C LEU A 27 9.95 -13.73 -6.91
N GLU A 28 10.35 -12.54 -7.38
CA GLU A 28 11.69 -12.29 -7.90
C GLU A 28 12.76 -12.34 -6.82
N GLU A 29 12.41 -11.89 -5.61
CA GLU A 29 13.30 -11.86 -4.46
C GLU A 29 13.36 -13.18 -3.70
N TYR A 30 12.32 -14.01 -3.82
CA TYR A 30 12.21 -15.29 -3.13
C TYR A 30 13.36 -16.23 -3.46
N ASN A 31 13.98 -16.75 -2.42
CA ASN A 31 14.98 -17.82 -2.50
C ASN A 31 14.50 -19.04 -1.71
N ASP A 32 14.83 -20.25 -2.16
CA ASP A 32 14.44 -21.53 -1.50
C ASP A 32 14.89 -21.64 -0.03
N ASN A 33 15.81 -20.78 0.41
CA ASN A 33 16.29 -20.73 1.79
C ASN A 33 15.52 -19.73 2.69
N GLU A 34 14.59 -18.96 2.14
CA GLU A 34 13.77 -18.01 2.89
C GLU A 34 12.54 -18.67 3.51
N SER A 35 12.13 -18.18 4.67
CA SER A 35 10.88 -18.64 5.30
C SER A 35 9.69 -18.14 4.49
N LEU A 36 8.71 -19.02 4.27
CA LEU A 36 7.42 -18.62 3.72
C LEU A 36 6.75 -17.51 4.56
N GLU A 37 6.96 -17.52 5.87
CA GLU A 37 6.44 -16.48 6.75
C GLU A 37 7.05 -15.10 6.42
N ASP A 38 8.35 -15.05 6.16
CA ASP A 38 9.06 -13.81 5.84
C ASP A 38 8.64 -13.27 4.48
N LEU A 39 8.49 -14.15 3.48
CA LEU A 39 7.94 -13.79 2.17
C LEU A 39 6.54 -13.16 2.30
N LEU A 40 5.66 -13.75 3.13
CA LEU A 40 4.30 -13.26 3.36
C LEU A 40 4.29 -11.91 4.10
N TYR A 41 5.17 -11.71 5.08
CA TYR A 41 5.31 -10.40 5.73
C TYR A 41 5.86 -9.34 4.77
N ASN A 42 6.88 -9.65 3.98
CA ASN A 42 7.46 -8.69 3.05
C ASN A 42 6.47 -8.30 1.94
N VAL A 43 5.76 -9.25 1.32
CA VAL A 43 4.78 -8.90 0.27
C VAL A 43 3.61 -8.07 0.82
N THR A 44 3.15 -8.36 2.05
CA THR A 44 2.06 -7.60 2.67
C THR A 44 2.54 -6.24 3.18
N TYR A 45 3.78 -6.14 3.65
CA TYR A 45 4.43 -4.87 3.97
C TYR A 45 4.44 -3.95 2.74
N GLU A 46 5.01 -4.40 1.62
CA GLU A 46 5.10 -3.62 0.38
C GLU A 46 3.72 -3.22 -0.15
N THR A 47 2.75 -4.14 -0.07
CA THR A 47 1.37 -3.86 -0.48
C THR A 47 0.77 -2.73 0.35
N ILE A 48 0.90 -2.77 1.68
CA ILE A 48 0.27 -1.79 2.59
C ILE A 48 0.97 -0.42 2.51
N THR A 49 2.31 -0.39 2.46
CA THR A 49 3.07 0.86 2.32
C THR A 49 2.77 1.54 0.98
N SER A 50 2.71 0.79 -0.13
CA SER A 50 2.35 1.32 -1.45
C SER A 50 0.93 1.91 -1.48
N ILE A 51 -0.03 1.34 -0.74
CA ILE A 51 -1.37 1.92 -0.59
C ILE A 51 -1.28 3.27 0.14
N CYS A 52 -0.45 3.37 1.18
CA CYS A 52 -0.21 4.62 1.89
C CYS A 52 0.45 5.66 0.96
N GLU A 53 1.37 5.27 0.09
CA GLU A 53 1.99 6.16 -0.91
C GLU A 53 0.96 6.73 -1.91
N ILE A 54 -0.02 5.94 -2.36
CA ILE A 54 -1.14 6.47 -3.16
C ILE A 54 -1.90 7.52 -2.37
N ILE A 55 -2.18 7.26 -1.09
CA ILE A 55 -2.94 8.17 -0.23
C ILE A 55 -2.15 9.46 0.01
N ASP A 56 -0.85 9.37 0.24
CA ASP A 56 0.04 10.51 0.39
C ASP A 56 0.16 11.32 -0.92
N GLY A 57 0.06 10.65 -2.07
CA GLY A 57 -0.03 11.24 -3.40
C GLY A 57 1.22 11.05 -4.28
N TYR A 58 2.01 9.99 -4.04
CA TYR A 58 3.28 9.77 -4.75
C TYR A 58 3.17 8.95 -6.03
N THR A 59 2.23 8.00 -6.11
CA THR A 59 2.29 6.91 -7.10
C THR A 59 1.20 6.98 -8.17
N ASN A 60 0.26 7.92 -8.08
CA ASN A 60 -0.78 8.11 -9.11
C ASN A 60 -1.27 9.57 -9.17
N ASP A 61 -0.88 10.29 -10.23
CA ASP A 61 -1.24 11.71 -10.44
C ASP A 61 -2.74 11.98 -10.61
N LYS A 62 -3.54 10.95 -10.95
CA LYS A 62 -5.00 11.07 -11.08
C LYS A 62 -5.72 10.98 -9.74
N LEU A 63 -5.07 10.40 -8.73
CA LEU A 63 -5.64 10.15 -7.42
C LEU A 63 -5.13 11.21 -6.43
N LYS A 64 -6.07 11.96 -5.84
CA LYS A 64 -5.81 12.85 -4.70
C LYS A 64 -6.69 12.39 -3.56
N LEU A 65 -6.15 11.47 -2.77
CA LEU A 65 -6.89 10.79 -1.73
C LEU A 65 -6.57 11.34 -0.34
N ASP A 66 -7.48 11.04 0.56
CA ASP A 66 -7.35 11.26 1.98
C ASP A 66 -8.21 10.23 2.72
N LEU A 67 -7.78 9.86 3.92
CA LEU A 67 -8.60 9.11 4.86
C LEU A 67 -8.98 10.06 5.98
N ILE A 68 -10.28 10.30 6.14
CA ILE A 68 -10.80 11.24 7.12
C ILE A 68 -11.57 10.42 8.17
N ASP A 69 -11.17 10.52 9.44
CA ASP A 69 -11.98 9.98 10.54
C ASP A 69 -13.28 10.78 10.61
N SER A 70 -14.42 10.11 10.42
CA SER A 70 -15.71 10.78 10.33
C SER A 70 -16.21 11.34 11.67
N ASN A 71 -15.62 10.91 12.80
CA ASN A 71 -15.98 11.41 14.13
C ASN A 71 -15.31 12.75 14.44
N SER A 72 -14.00 12.84 14.21
CA SER A 72 -13.18 14.03 14.48
C SER A 72 -13.03 14.95 13.27
N ASN A 73 -13.35 14.46 12.07
CA ASN A 73 -13.11 15.12 10.78
C ASN A 73 -11.62 15.46 10.55
N VAL A 74 -10.72 14.69 11.16
CA VAL A 74 -9.27 14.82 11.02
C VAL A 74 -8.79 13.96 9.86
N SER A 75 -7.92 14.52 9.02
CA SER A 75 -7.18 13.78 8.00
C SER A 75 -6.12 12.92 8.67
N LEU A 76 -6.08 11.63 8.33
CA LEU A 76 -5.09 10.71 8.88
C LEU A 76 -3.66 11.03 8.40
N LYS A 77 -3.49 11.78 7.30
CA LYS A 77 -2.19 12.24 6.82
C LYS A 77 -1.84 13.67 7.24
N GLU A 78 -2.62 14.29 8.13
CA GLU A 78 -2.32 15.63 8.62
C GLU A 78 -0.97 15.65 9.37
N GLY A 79 0.01 16.38 8.83
CA GLY A 79 1.32 16.56 9.45
C GLY A 79 2.24 15.34 9.43
N ILE A 80 1.89 14.29 8.67
CA ILE A 80 2.70 13.07 8.53
C ILE A 80 2.73 12.59 7.07
N GLN A 81 3.69 11.73 6.75
CA GLN A 81 3.64 10.85 5.58
C GLN A 81 3.14 9.48 6.07
N MET A 82 2.01 9.02 5.54
CA MET A 82 1.42 7.76 5.99
C MET A 82 2.33 6.57 5.73
N HIS A 83 3.00 6.51 4.56
CA HIS A 83 3.89 5.40 4.23
C HIS A 83 5.08 5.29 5.20
N ASP A 84 5.76 6.41 5.51
CA ASP A 84 6.83 6.47 6.51
C ASP A 84 6.33 6.01 7.89
N ARG A 85 5.17 6.50 8.32
CA ARG A 85 4.62 6.14 9.62
C ARG A 85 4.13 4.71 9.67
N CYS A 86 3.59 4.17 8.58
CA CYS A 86 3.09 2.80 8.51
C CYS A 86 4.25 1.79 8.66
N ALA A 87 5.41 2.10 8.07
CA ALA A 87 6.61 1.26 8.18
C ALA A 87 7.06 1.01 9.64
N ASP A 88 6.80 1.96 10.55
CA ASP A 88 7.11 1.82 11.98
C ASP A 88 6.25 0.72 12.68
N TYR A 89 5.10 0.36 12.13
CA TYR A 89 4.14 -0.57 12.76
C TYR A 89 4.12 -1.95 12.11
N LEU A 90 4.55 -2.07 10.86
CA LEU A 90 4.50 -3.32 10.12
C LEU A 90 5.77 -4.15 10.36
N LYS A 91 5.61 -5.47 10.43
CA LYS A 91 6.74 -6.39 10.42
C LYS A 91 7.23 -6.56 8.98
N TRP A 92 8.55 -6.52 8.81
CA TRP A 92 9.24 -6.89 7.58
C TRP A 92 10.61 -7.45 7.95
N GLU A 93 11.20 -8.26 7.08
CA GLU A 93 12.53 -8.84 7.28
C GLU A 93 13.51 -8.28 6.26
N THR A 94 14.61 -7.71 6.76
CA THR A 94 15.72 -7.23 5.94
C THR A 94 16.61 -8.40 5.57
N LYS A 95 16.94 -8.57 4.29
CA LYS A 95 17.94 -9.55 3.83
C LYS A 95 19.22 -9.37 4.65
N LYS A 96 19.66 -10.42 5.34
CA LYS A 96 20.95 -10.47 6.05
C LYS A 96 22.11 -10.69 5.09
#